data_AF-A0AA89BZN4-F1
#
_entry.id   AF-A0AA89BZN4-F1
#
_cell.length_a   1.000
_cell.length_b   1.000
_cell.length_c   1.000
_cell.angle_alpha   90.00
_cell.angle_beta   90.00
_cell.angle_gamma   90.00
#
_symmetry.space_group_name_H-M   'P 1'
#
loop_
_entity.id
_entity.type
_entity.pdbx_description
1 polymer ?
#
loop_
_entity_poly.entity_id
_entity_poly.type
_entity_poly.pdbx_seq_one_letter_code
_entity_poly.pdbx_strand_id
1 'polypeptide(L)'
;MPLQSIQKSPDIPDKPEYGKNSGRIPHLKIALVGDPEVGKTCVMLRYLKNQFSPMYLPTKKAVIETAVKKLNVPGHAVVSLTVWDIPGREDIDLHKTYFRNLDAAIVVVDMTNPASIEMAPVWRQIVLNNTYLTHPVEDKSSGGIHTTTMEEVPVDRETFPILLMGNKFDVIEQRVQAERLKKYTQEMYSKGKHTDSSAGSDTEGIERRVWSIGEPLTEEEKPESVKMLEQQSRDHNFQGCMMVSARDGDGTVKEAVQQLIRHLLENKYALKRHRPKTKKGKKKEKERKEFDKLENIGVVEFDNIFMSASISIQKVGLMHEYHNKSIKKLKEACQLAQILEGGDHSLEDCIAAIKGNVGEGAKLKIKKDEEFCKLELDKKDEDFKLEKKMKIILNIFHTEYAKVCNAILTECPGLDSTLQQKDASLAELCQESWELVAVGDDEQPRSKEDIERISHVVEDNRARMQHAWLEARAAVNKVEDEKKKIKAAFLW
;
A
#
# COMPACT_ATOMS: atom_id res chain seq x y z
N MET A 1 -51.29 35.68 -13.17
CA MET A 1 -49.97 35.17 -13.60
C MET A 1 -49.52 34.12 -12.60
N PRO A 2 -49.51 32.82 -12.94
CA PRO A 2 -49.03 31.80 -12.04
C PRO A 2 -47.53 31.56 -12.23
N LEU A 3 -46.88 31.31 -11.09
CA LEU A 3 -45.49 30.90 -10.92
C LEU A 3 -45.19 29.63 -11.73
N GLN A 4 -44.12 29.69 -12.53
CA GLN A 4 -43.60 28.53 -13.24
C GLN A 4 -42.94 27.56 -12.26
N SER A 5 -43.33 26.29 -12.43
CA SER A 5 -42.98 25.13 -11.64
C SER A 5 -41.49 24.79 -11.71
N ILE A 6 -40.93 24.56 -10.52
CA ILE A 6 -39.60 24.00 -10.25
C ILE A 6 -39.49 22.61 -10.90
N GLN A 7 -38.44 22.39 -11.68
CA GLN A 7 -38.10 21.09 -12.24
C GLN A 7 -37.81 20.08 -11.12
N LYS A 8 -38.53 18.95 -11.17
CA LYS A 8 -38.37 17.79 -10.29
C LYS A 8 -36.93 17.29 -10.30
N SER A 9 -36.32 17.16 -9.12
CA SER A 9 -35.12 16.34 -8.92
C SER A 9 -35.45 14.87 -9.22
N PRO A 10 -34.50 14.08 -9.76
CA PRO A 10 -34.78 12.68 -10.06
C PRO A 10 -34.95 11.88 -8.76
N ASP A 11 -36.08 11.21 -8.64
CA ASP A 11 -36.47 10.33 -7.55
C ASP A 11 -35.40 9.25 -7.29
N ILE A 12 -34.88 9.20 -6.06
CA ILE A 12 -34.12 8.06 -5.55
C ILE A 12 -35.13 7.11 -4.90
N PRO A 13 -35.30 5.86 -5.38
CA PRO A 13 -36.36 5.00 -4.88
C PRO A 13 -36.08 4.50 -3.46
N ASP A 14 -37.14 4.49 -2.65
CA ASP A 14 -37.22 3.93 -1.30
C ASP A 14 -36.73 2.47 -1.21
N LYS A 15 -36.19 2.10 -0.04
CA LYS A 15 -35.69 0.75 0.26
C LYS A 15 -36.83 -0.29 0.28
N PRO A 16 -36.65 -1.49 -0.30
CA PRO A 16 -37.62 -2.57 -0.20
C PRO A 16 -37.26 -3.61 0.88
N GLU A 17 -38.29 -4.36 1.23
CA GLU A 17 -38.41 -5.43 2.22
C GLU A 17 -37.32 -6.51 2.18
N TYR A 18 -37.01 -7.07 3.35
CA TYR A 18 -36.07 -8.16 3.55
C TYR A 18 -36.67 -9.50 3.14
N GLY A 19 -36.26 -10.01 1.98
CA GLY A 19 -36.51 -11.39 1.57
C GLY A 19 -35.93 -11.72 0.19
N LYS A 20 -34.96 -12.66 0.16
CA LYS A 20 -34.34 -13.31 -1.02
C LYS A 20 -33.33 -12.46 -1.83
N ASN A 21 -32.10 -13.00 -1.90
CA ASN A 21 -30.96 -12.52 -2.68
C ASN A 21 -31.32 -12.14 -4.12
N SER A 22 -31.26 -10.84 -4.41
CA SER A 22 -31.12 -10.28 -5.76
C SER A 22 -29.95 -9.27 -5.75
N GLY A 23 -29.15 -9.23 -6.82
CA GLY A 23 -27.83 -8.61 -6.90
C GLY A 23 -27.77 -7.08 -6.79
N ARG A 24 -28.16 -6.50 -5.66
CA ARG A 24 -27.95 -5.07 -5.37
C ARG A 24 -26.52 -4.82 -4.88
N ILE A 25 -25.86 -3.84 -5.51
CA ILE A 25 -24.54 -3.34 -5.14
C ILE A 25 -24.67 -2.65 -3.76
N PRO A 26 -23.93 -3.10 -2.73
CA PRO A 26 -23.82 -2.42 -1.44
C PRO A 26 -23.47 -0.94 -1.61
N HIS A 27 -24.14 -0.05 -0.88
CA HIS A 27 -23.81 1.36 -0.84
C HIS A 27 -23.28 1.73 0.56
N LEU A 28 -22.06 2.29 0.60
CA LEU A 28 -21.41 2.77 1.82
C LEU A 28 -21.22 4.28 1.77
N LYS A 29 -21.50 4.95 2.89
CA LYS A 29 -21.26 6.39 3.08
C LYS A 29 -20.17 6.61 4.14
N ILE A 30 -19.04 7.19 3.75
CA ILE A 30 -17.89 7.44 4.64
C ILE A 30 -17.60 8.93 4.70
N ALA A 31 -17.37 9.47 5.90
CA ALA A 31 -16.94 10.85 6.08
C ALA A 31 -15.43 10.95 6.34
N LEU A 32 -14.77 11.94 5.76
CA LEU A 32 -13.43 12.39 6.13
C LEU A 32 -13.58 13.62 7.04
N VAL A 33 -13.00 13.54 8.23
CA VAL A 33 -13.02 14.61 9.24
C VAL A 33 -11.61 14.86 9.76
N GLY A 34 -11.35 16.02 10.35
CA GLY A 34 -10.01 16.43 10.77
C GLY A 34 -9.78 17.92 10.54
N ASP A 35 -8.70 18.44 11.13
CA ASP A 35 -8.37 19.87 11.07
C ASP A 35 -8.18 20.37 9.63
N PRO A 36 -8.25 21.70 9.40
CA PRO A 36 -7.81 22.28 8.13
C PRO A 36 -6.41 21.79 7.75
N GLU A 37 -6.11 21.71 6.44
CA GLU A 37 -4.77 21.42 5.90
C GLU A 37 -4.14 20.04 6.21
N VAL A 38 -4.85 19.17 6.94
CA VAL A 38 -4.42 17.76 7.15
C VAL A 38 -4.47 16.91 5.87
N GLY A 39 -5.16 17.40 4.83
CA GLY A 39 -5.17 16.78 3.51
C GLY A 39 -6.37 15.86 3.22
N LYS A 40 -7.52 16.06 3.87
CA LYS A 40 -8.77 15.31 3.63
C LYS A 40 -9.16 15.25 2.15
N THR A 41 -9.23 16.41 1.49
CA THR A 41 -9.53 16.50 0.05
C THR A 41 -8.49 15.77 -0.81
N CYS A 42 -7.21 15.83 -0.44
CA CYS A 42 -6.14 15.10 -1.13
C CYS A 42 -6.28 13.59 -0.98
N VAL A 43 -6.65 13.11 0.21
CA VAL A 43 -6.94 11.69 0.46
C VAL A 43 -8.14 11.23 -0.39
N MET A 44 -9.22 12.02 -0.42
CA MET A 44 -10.40 11.74 -1.26
C MET A 44 -10.01 11.65 -2.75
N LEU A 45 -9.31 12.65 -3.28
CA LEU A 45 -8.88 12.68 -4.69
C LEU A 45 -7.92 11.53 -5.01
N ARG A 46 -6.98 11.23 -4.11
CA ARG A 46 -6.04 10.11 -4.27
C ARG A 46 -6.81 8.79 -4.33
N TYR A 47 -7.79 8.58 -3.48
CA TYR A 47 -8.57 7.34 -3.48
C TYR A 47 -9.51 7.21 -4.69
N LEU A 48 -10.25 8.27 -5.00
CA LEU A 48 -11.31 8.22 -6.01
C LEU A 48 -10.78 8.35 -7.42
N LYS A 49 -9.79 9.22 -7.64
CA LYS A 49 -9.29 9.60 -8.97
C LYS A 49 -7.82 9.22 -9.20
N ASN A 50 -7.12 8.71 -8.19
CA ASN A 50 -5.67 8.49 -8.22
C ASN A 50 -4.89 9.77 -8.59
N GLN A 51 -5.38 10.91 -8.14
CA GLN A 51 -4.80 12.23 -8.42
C GLN A 51 -4.35 12.88 -7.11
N PHE A 52 -3.37 13.78 -7.22
CA PHE A 52 -2.94 14.65 -6.14
C PHE A 52 -2.81 16.07 -6.68
N SER A 53 -3.35 17.03 -5.94
CA SER A 53 -3.18 18.45 -6.21
C SER A 53 -2.44 19.09 -5.04
N PRO A 54 -1.28 19.73 -5.27
CA PRO A 54 -0.57 20.46 -4.22
C PRO A 54 -1.24 21.81 -3.91
N MET A 55 -2.17 22.28 -4.74
CA MET A 55 -2.83 23.56 -4.56
C MET A 55 -3.87 23.48 -3.43
N TYR A 56 -3.66 24.23 -2.35
CA TYR A 56 -4.62 24.32 -1.25
C TYR A 56 -5.71 25.34 -1.58
N LEU A 57 -6.95 24.86 -1.63
CA LEU A 57 -8.16 25.67 -1.62
C LEU A 57 -8.98 25.26 -0.39
N PRO A 58 -9.24 26.15 0.58
CA PRO A 58 -10.03 25.81 1.76
C PRO A 58 -11.41 25.27 1.37
N THR A 59 -11.77 24.11 1.93
CA THR A 59 -13.09 23.50 1.75
C THR A 59 -14.10 24.31 2.56
N LYS A 60 -14.83 25.21 1.90
CA LYS A 60 -15.88 26.06 2.53
C LYS A 60 -17.22 25.35 2.73
N LYS A 61 -17.46 24.25 1.99
CA LYS A 61 -18.68 23.43 2.05
C LYS A 61 -18.29 21.97 1.90
N ALA A 62 -19.05 21.06 2.50
CA ALA A 62 -18.81 19.63 2.33
C ALA A 62 -18.81 19.24 0.84
N VAL A 63 -17.76 18.54 0.41
CA VAL A 63 -17.66 18.01 -0.95
C VAL A 63 -18.10 16.56 -0.91
N ILE A 64 -19.06 16.22 -1.76
CA ILE A 64 -19.62 14.87 -1.84
C ILE A 64 -19.20 14.28 -3.18
N GLU A 65 -18.42 13.20 -3.12
CA GLU A 65 -18.08 12.42 -4.31
C GLU A 65 -18.57 10.98 -4.16
N THR A 66 -19.37 10.53 -5.13
CA THR A 66 -19.82 9.14 -5.22
C THR A 66 -19.06 8.44 -6.34
N ALA A 67 -18.51 7.27 -6.04
CA ALA A 67 -17.87 6.40 -7.02
C ALA A 67 -18.27 4.96 -6.82
N VAL A 68 -18.56 4.27 -7.91
CA VAL A 68 -18.72 2.82 -7.93
C VAL A 68 -17.34 2.19 -8.08
N LYS A 69 -16.90 1.45 -7.06
CA LYS A 69 -15.59 0.80 -7.04
C LYS A 69 -15.77 -0.72 -7.09
N LYS A 70 -15.06 -1.36 -8.02
CA LYS A 70 -14.88 -2.81 -8.00
C LYS A 70 -13.91 -3.13 -6.87
N LEU A 71 -14.39 -3.85 -5.86
CA LEU A 71 -13.57 -4.31 -4.75
C LEU A 71 -13.51 -5.83 -4.81
N ASN A 72 -12.32 -6.38 -4.59
CA ASN A 72 -12.14 -7.83 -4.53
C ASN A 72 -12.41 -8.30 -3.09
N VAL A 73 -13.68 -8.25 -2.66
CA VAL A 73 -14.13 -8.70 -1.34
C VAL A 73 -14.98 -9.96 -1.52
N PRO A 74 -14.74 -11.05 -0.76
CA PRO A 74 -15.54 -12.26 -0.84
C PRO A 74 -17.04 -11.96 -0.69
N GLY A 75 -17.84 -12.37 -1.68
CA GLY A 75 -19.30 -12.17 -1.68
C GLY A 75 -19.79 -10.91 -2.39
N HIS A 76 -18.97 -9.87 -2.56
CA HIS A 76 -19.37 -8.61 -3.23
C HIS A 76 -18.29 -8.15 -4.22
N ALA A 77 -18.55 -8.27 -5.52
CA ALA A 77 -17.61 -7.87 -6.58
C ALA A 77 -17.55 -6.34 -6.81
N VAL A 78 -18.58 -5.61 -6.37
CA VAL A 78 -18.76 -4.17 -6.61
C VAL A 78 -19.38 -3.56 -5.37
N VAL A 79 -18.90 -2.37 -4.99
CA VAL A 79 -19.46 -1.54 -3.92
C VAL A 79 -19.59 -0.11 -4.44
N SER A 80 -20.73 0.52 -4.16
CA SER A 80 -20.91 1.95 -4.35
C SER A 80 -20.43 2.66 -3.09
N LEU A 81 -19.50 3.60 -3.24
CA LEU A 81 -18.96 4.38 -2.14
C LEU A 81 -19.29 5.85 -2.35
N THR A 82 -19.87 6.48 -1.33
CA THR A 82 -19.98 7.93 -1.26
C THR A 82 -19.05 8.44 -0.16
N VAL A 83 -18.08 9.25 -0.55
CA VAL A 83 -17.13 9.91 0.37
C VAL A 83 -17.55 11.35 0.58
N TRP A 84 -17.63 11.75 1.84
CA TRP A 84 -17.94 13.11 2.26
C TRP A 84 -16.67 13.75 2.80
N ASP A 85 -16.12 14.72 2.09
CA ASP A 85 -15.04 15.57 2.58
C ASP A 85 -15.64 16.74 3.37
N ILE A 86 -15.59 16.65 4.70
CA ILE A 86 -16.21 17.62 5.60
C ILE A 86 -15.22 18.78 5.85
N PRO A 87 -15.67 20.06 5.84
CA PRO A 87 -14.82 21.19 6.21
C PRO A 87 -14.21 21.06 7.62
N GLY A 88 -13.14 21.81 7.88
CA GLY A 88 -12.45 21.84 9.19
C GLY A 88 -13.29 22.48 10.31
N ARG A 89 -12.67 22.76 11.47
CA ARG A 89 -13.32 23.16 12.74
C ARG A 89 -14.36 24.29 12.66
N GLU A 90 -14.28 25.17 11.66
CA GLU A 90 -15.03 26.44 11.67
C GLU A 90 -16.55 26.28 11.46
N ASP A 91 -17.04 25.16 10.92
CA ASP A 91 -18.46 25.02 10.51
C ASP A 91 -19.17 23.71 10.93
N ILE A 92 -18.59 22.90 11.81
CA ILE A 92 -19.06 21.52 12.04
C ILE A 92 -20.34 21.43 12.85
N ASP A 93 -20.48 22.27 13.88
CA ASP A 93 -21.68 22.27 14.72
C ASP A 93 -22.94 22.74 13.95
N LEU A 94 -22.75 23.38 12.80
CA LEU A 94 -23.83 23.95 11.98
C LEU A 94 -24.46 22.94 11.01
N HIS A 95 -23.90 21.73 10.86
CA HIS A 95 -24.28 20.83 9.77
C HIS A 95 -24.41 19.35 10.20
N LYS A 96 -25.32 19.07 11.16
CA LYS A 96 -25.72 17.70 11.55
C LYS A 96 -26.06 16.79 10.37
N THR A 97 -26.56 17.34 9.27
CA THR A 97 -26.90 16.61 8.05
C THR A 97 -25.71 15.93 7.38
N TYR A 98 -24.47 16.40 7.62
CA TYR A 98 -23.25 15.77 7.10
C TYR A 98 -23.05 14.37 7.71
N PHE A 99 -23.46 14.20 8.96
CA PHE A 99 -23.31 12.97 9.73
C PHE A 99 -24.52 12.04 9.65
N ARG A 100 -25.59 12.44 8.94
CA ARG A 100 -26.77 11.61 8.72
C ARG A 100 -26.44 10.37 7.90
N ASN A 101 -26.85 9.19 8.38
CA ASN A 101 -26.72 7.90 7.70
C ASN A 101 -25.28 7.57 7.27
N LEU A 102 -24.28 7.95 8.06
CA LEU A 102 -22.90 7.51 7.84
C LEU A 102 -22.75 6.04 8.22
N ASP A 103 -21.91 5.32 7.48
CA ASP A 103 -21.51 3.95 7.77
C ASP A 103 -20.17 3.89 8.52
N ALA A 104 -19.31 4.89 8.30
CA ALA A 104 -18.06 5.07 9.03
C ALA A 104 -17.54 6.51 8.91
N ALA A 105 -16.50 6.81 9.68
CA ALA A 105 -15.68 7.99 9.49
C ALA A 105 -14.18 7.65 9.45
N ILE A 106 -13.41 8.53 8.81
CA ILE A 106 -11.95 8.55 8.85
C ILE A 106 -11.54 9.89 9.44
N VAL A 107 -10.86 9.84 10.60
CA VAL A 107 -10.21 11.00 11.19
C VAL A 107 -8.82 11.13 10.55
N VAL A 108 -8.61 12.19 9.79
CA VAL A 108 -7.34 12.47 9.10
C VAL A 108 -6.53 13.46 9.92
N VAL A 109 -5.27 13.13 10.17
CA VAL A 109 -4.30 14.00 10.85
C VAL A 109 -3.07 14.19 9.98
N ASP A 110 -2.33 15.27 10.23
CA ASP A 110 -1.06 15.54 9.57
C ASP A 110 0.09 15.02 10.44
N MET A 111 0.82 14.01 9.94
CA MET A 111 1.94 13.40 10.66
C MET A 111 3.09 14.38 10.93
N THR A 112 3.15 15.50 10.22
CA THR A 112 4.15 16.56 10.41
C THR A 112 3.72 17.61 11.45
N ASN A 113 2.46 17.57 11.90
CA ASN A 113 1.88 18.50 12.87
C ASN A 113 1.29 17.75 14.08
N PRO A 114 2.04 17.65 15.20
CA PRO A 114 1.60 16.96 16.41
C PRO A 114 0.26 17.45 16.96
N ALA A 115 -0.02 18.76 16.89
CA ALA A 115 -1.29 19.33 17.36
C ALA A 115 -2.50 18.75 16.60
N SER A 116 -2.33 18.37 15.34
CA SER A 116 -3.40 17.70 14.59
C SER A 116 -3.66 16.27 15.09
N ILE A 117 -2.62 15.58 15.57
CA ILE A 117 -2.70 14.23 16.13
C ILE A 117 -3.39 14.26 17.50
N GLU A 118 -3.05 15.24 18.34
CA GLU A 118 -3.70 15.49 19.65
C GLU A 118 -5.21 15.71 19.53
N MET A 119 -5.65 16.21 18.38
CA MET A 119 -7.03 16.56 18.13
C MET A 119 -7.86 15.38 17.61
N ALA A 120 -7.21 14.26 17.26
CA ALA A 120 -7.91 13.07 16.78
C ALA A 120 -9.04 12.59 17.70
N PRO A 121 -8.87 12.51 19.04
CA PRO A 121 -9.95 12.09 19.95
C PRO A 121 -11.15 13.04 19.95
N VAL A 122 -10.89 14.34 19.82
CA VAL A 122 -11.95 15.36 19.75
C VAL A 122 -12.76 15.16 18.47
N TRP A 123 -12.08 14.94 17.35
CA TRP A 123 -12.73 14.63 16.07
C TRP A 123 -13.56 13.34 16.13
N ARG A 124 -13.05 12.30 16.81
CA ARG A 124 -13.81 11.07 17.08
C ARG A 124 -15.09 11.37 17.86
N GLN A 125 -15.00 12.18 18.93
CA GLN A 125 -16.15 12.54 19.75
C GLN A 125 -17.19 13.35 18.96
N ILE A 126 -16.74 14.27 18.10
CA ILE A 126 -17.59 15.04 17.19
C ILE A 126 -18.38 14.10 16.27
N VAL A 127 -17.71 13.11 15.65
CA VAL A 127 -18.38 12.11 14.79
C VAL A 127 -19.45 11.37 15.58
N LEU A 128 -19.10 10.82 16.76
CA LEU A 128 -20.02 10.02 17.55
C LEU A 128 -21.20 10.81 18.12
N ASN A 129 -21.01 12.10 18.42
CA ASN A 129 -22.08 12.97 18.92
C ASN A 129 -23.07 13.38 17.83
N ASN A 130 -22.63 13.45 16.58
CA ASN A 130 -23.43 13.98 15.48
C ASN A 130 -23.97 12.90 14.53
N THR A 131 -23.50 11.66 14.62
CA THR A 131 -23.90 10.60 13.69
C THR A 131 -25.20 9.92 14.13
N TYR A 132 -26.17 9.85 13.22
CA TYR A 132 -27.49 9.26 13.44
C TYR A 132 -28.03 8.58 12.17
N LEU A 133 -28.84 7.55 12.38
CA LEU A 133 -29.55 6.81 11.35
C LEU A 133 -31.00 7.29 11.26
N THR A 134 -31.57 7.30 10.05
CA THR A 134 -32.99 7.63 9.87
C THR A 134 -33.80 6.42 9.43
N HIS A 135 -34.87 6.12 10.17
CA HIS A 135 -35.78 5.01 9.88
C HIS A 135 -37.19 5.53 9.57
N PRO A 136 -37.86 5.00 8.53
CA PRO A 136 -39.26 5.33 8.28
C PRO A 136 -40.13 4.70 9.37
N VAL A 137 -40.97 5.50 10.00
CA VAL A 137 -41.98 5.06 10.97
C VAL A 137 -43.35 5.26 10.34
N GLU A 138 -44.13 4.20 10.29
CA GLU A 138 -45.52 4.23 9.84
C GLU A 138 -46.42 4.59 11.01
N ASP A 139 -46.96 5.81 11.00
CA ASP A 139 -47.95 6.23 12.00
C ASP A 139 -49.30 5.60 11.70
N LYS A 140 -49.75 4.69 12.58
CA LYS A 140 -51.13 4.16 12.57
C LYS A 140 -52.08 5.17 13.21
N SER A 141 -52.21 6.35 12.60
CA SER A 141 -53.27 7.29 13.00
C SER A 141 -54.61 6.80 12.44
N SER A 142 -55.58 6.65 13.35
CA SER A 142 -56.95 6.17 13.11
C SER A 142 -57.74 7.13 12.22
N GLY A 143 -57.43 7.20 10.92
CA GLY A 143 -58.06 8.20 10.04
C GLY A 143 -57.71 8.14 8.55
N GLY A 144 -57.05 7.09 8.05
CA GLY A 144 -56.91 6.84 6.62
C GLY A 144 -55.87 7.69 5.87
N ILE A 145 -55.09 8.54 6.54
CA ILE A 145 -53.93 9.22 5.94
C ILE A 145 -52.67 8.52 6.42
N HIS A 146 -51.95 7.85 5.51
CA HIS A 146 -50.65 7.26 5.80
C HIS A 146 -49.56 8.33 5.65
N THR A 147 -49.11 8.89 6.76
CA THR A 147 -47.90 9.75 6.80
C THR A 147 -46.71 8.93 7.27
N THR A 148 -45.70 8.79 6.42
CA THR A 148 -44.39 8.22 6.80
C THR A 148 -43.53 9.32 7.41
N THR A 149 -43.28 9.25 8.71
CA THR A 149 -42.32 10.12 9.40
C THR A 149 -40.95 9.45 9.48
N MET A 150 -39.88 10.22 9.62
CA MET A 150 -38.52 9.69 9.73
C MET A 150 -38.05 9.86 11.19
N GLU A 151 -37.80 8.76 11.88
CA GLU A 151 -37.23 8.77 13.23
C GLU A 151 -35.69 8.80 13.14
N GLU A 152 -35.07 9.65 13.96
CA GLU A 152 -33.61 9.77 14.07
C GLU A 152 -33.11 8.95 15.26
N VAL A 153 -32.29 7.93 14.98
CA VAL A 153 -31.70 7.04 15.99
C VAL A 153 -30.19 7.28 16.05
N PRO A 154 -29.61 7.69 17.19
CA PRO A 154 -28.17 7.89 17.31
C PRO A 154 -27.43 6.57 17.12
N VAL A 155 -26.20 6.62 16.60
CA VAL A 155 -25.37 5.41 16.48
C VAL A 155 -24.82 4.96 17.82
N ASP A 156 -24.56 3.66 17.93
CA ASP A 156 -23.85 3.09 19.06
C ASP A 156 -22.39 3.57 19.06
N ARG A 157 -22.00 4.22 20.15
CA ARG A 157 -20.70 4.88 20.31
C ARG A 157 -19.54 3.92 20.48
N GLU A 158 -19.81 2.68 20.87
CA GLU A 158 -18.81 1.64 21.07
C GLU A 158 -18.53 0.87 19.77
N THR A 159 -19.54 0.75 18.89
CA THR A 159 -19.47 -0.09 17.70
C THR A 159 -19.37 0.69 16.39
N PHE A 160 -19.64 2.01 16.39
CA PHE A 160 -19.55 2.82 15.17
C PHE A 160 -18.09 2.91 14.64
N PRO A 161 -17.80 2.45 13.41
CA PRO A 161 -16.43 2.33 12.93
C PRO A 161 -15.79 3.68 12.60
N ILE A 162 -14.66 3.98 13.26
CA ILE A 162 -13.85 5.17 13.02
C ILE A 162 -12.38 4.78 12.85
N LEU A 163 -11.81 5.07 11.68
CA LEU A 163 -10.39 4.85 11.37
C LEU A 163 -9.58 6.12 11.64
N LEU A 164 -8.40 5.98 12.26
CA LEU A 164 -7.43 7.07 12.38
C LEU A 164 -6.42 6.99 11.21
N MET A 165 -6.25 8.08 10.46
CA MET A 165 -5.39 8.13 9.28
C MET A 165 -4.35 9.25 9.42
N GLY A 166 -3.08 8.86 9.60
CA GLY A 166 -1.94 9.76 9.61
C GLY A 166 -1.44 10.04 8.19
N ASN A 167 -1.76 11.21 7.64
CA ASN A 167 -1.37 11.63 6.29
C ASN A 167 -0.02 12.37 6.29
N LYS A 168 0.58 12.53 5.10
CA LYS A 168 1.92 13.14 4.86
C LYS A 168 3.08 12.30 5.42
N PHE A 169 2.91 10.98 5.46
CA PHE A 169 3.95 10.07 5.96
C PHE A 169 5.22 10.06 5.08
N ASP A 170 5.12 10.42 3.80
CA ASP A 170 6.27 10.63 2.91
C ASP A 170 7.29 11.61 3.50
N VAL A 171 6.81 12.68 4.13
CA VAL A 171 7.68 13.69 4.77
C VAL A 171 8.36 13.12 6.02
N ILE A 172 7.67 12.26 6.77
CA ILE A 172 8.23 11.61 7.96
C ILE A 172 9.28 10.58 7.55
N GLU A 173 8.99 9.76 6.54
CA GLU A 173 9.92 8.78 6.00
C GLU A 173 11.21 9.45 5.51
N GLN A 174 11.09 10.57 4.77
CA GLN A 174 12.23 11.38 4.34
C GLN A 174 13.06 11.94 5.51
N ARG A 175 12.41 12.44 6.57
CA ARG A 175 13.10 12.94 7.77
C ARG A 175 13.88 11.84 8.48
N VAL A 176 13.27 10.67 8.68
CA VAL A 176 13.92 9.51 9.32
C VAL A 176 15.13 9.05 8.52
N GLN A 177 15.00 8.96 7.19
CA GLN A 177 16.12 8.60 6.32
C GLN A 177 17.26 9.63 6.39
N ALA A 178 16.93 10.92 6.42
CA ALA A 178 17.93 11.99 6.56
C ALA A 178 18.65 11.95 7.92
N GLU A 179 17.96 11.64 9.02
CA GLU A 179 18.57 11.51 10.34
C GLU A 179 19.48 10.30 10.46
N ARG A 180 19.07 9.14 9.92
CA ARG A 180 19.91 7.94 9.85
C ARG A 180 21.19 8.21 9.05
N LEU A 181 21.08 8.93 7.92
CA LEU A 181 22.23 9.33 7.11
C LEU A 181 23.17 10.30 7.86
N LYS A 182 22.63 11.25 8.64
CA LYS A 182 23.40 12.19 9.46
C LYS A 182 24.17 11.47 10.57
N LYS A 183 23.53 10.57 11.33
CA LYS A 183 24.19 9.78 12.39
C LYS A 183 25.34 8.96 11.80
N TYR A 184 25.07 8.27 10.70
CA TYR A 184 26.08 7.47 10.01
C TYR A 184 27.28 8.30 9.53
N THR A 185 27.04 9.48 8.93
CA THR A 185 28.12 10.37 8.50
C THR A 185 28.94 10.91 9.68
N GLN A 186 28.29 11.30 10.78
CA GLN A 186 28.98 11.76 12.00
C GLN A 186 29.83 10.66 12.66
N GLU A 187 29.36 9.41 12.69
CA GLU A 187 30.13 8.26 13.19
C GLU A 187 31.37 7.97 12.33
N MET A 188 31.29 8.22 11.02
CA MET A 188 32.44 8.09 10.12
C MET A 188 33.48 9.20 10.33
N TYR A 189 33.05 10.44 10.56
CA TYR A 189 33.96 11.57 10.82
C TYR A 189 34.66 11.45 12.18
N SER A 190 33.96 10.96 13.21
CA SER A 190 34.51 10.81 14.57
C SER A 190 35.49 9.63 14.72
N LYS A 191 35.45 8.65 13.81
CA LYS A 191 36.41 7.52 13.78
C LYS A 191 37.71 7.80 13.03
N GLY A 192 38.00 9.04 12.64
CA GLY A 192 39.35 9.46 12.23
C GLY A 192 39.93 8.77 10.99
N LYS A 193 39.13 8.29 10.04
CA LYS A 193 39.66 7.89 8.73
C LYS A 193 39.93 9.14 7.88
N HIS A 194 41.13 9.70 8.03
CA HIS A 194 41.78 10.34 6.89
C HIS A 194 41.83 9.29 5.77
N THR A 195 41.20 9.59 4.63
CA THR A 195 41.34 8.78 3.44
C THR A 195 42.74 9.02 2.89
N ASP A 196 43.74 8.34 3.46
CA ASP A 196 44.98 8.11 2.75
C ASP A 196 44.69 7.13 1.62
N SER A 197 44.99 7.60 0.42
CA SER A 197 44.95 6.88 -0.83
C SER A 197 45.94 5.71 -0.81
N SER A 198 45.57 4.57 -0.21
CA SER A 198 46.12 3.23 -0.50
C SER A 198 45.69 2.18 0.56
N ALA A 199 44.44 1.74 0.56
CA ALA A 199 44.07 0.44 1.12
C ALA A 199 42.70 0.02 0.60
N GLY A 200 42.69 -0.84 -0.42
CA GLY A 200 41.52 -1.62 -0.76
C GLY A 200 41.24 -2.67 0.33
N SER A 201 39.95 -3.03 0.46
CA SER A 201 39.40 -4.33 0.91
C SER A 201 38.36 -4.33 2.05
N ASP A 202 37.92 -3.20 2.59
CA ASP A 202 36.84 -3.22 3.62
C ASP A 202 35.66 -2.28 3.35
N THR A 203 35.47 -1.86 2.10
CA THR A 203 34.29 -1.10 1.67
C THR A 203 33.03 -1.97 1.58
N GLU A 204 33.15 -3.27 1.28
CA GLU A 204 32.00 -4.19 1.15
C GLU A 204 31.28 -4.46 2.48
N GLY A 205 32.01 -4.57 3.59
CA GLY A 205 31.43 -4.78 4.93
C GLY A 205 30.78 -3.51 5.52
N ILE A 206 31.14 -2.35 4.98
CA ILE A 206 30.59 -1.03 5.32
C ILE A 206 29.34 -0.77 4.47
N GLU A 207 29.38 -1.08 3.17
CA GLU A 207 28.21 -0.98 2.28
C GLU A 207 27.07 -1.91 2.71
N ARG A 208 27.34 -3.16 3.13
CA ARG A 208 26.28 -4.06 3.63
C ARG A 208 25.52 -3.52 4.85
N ARG A 209 26.17 -2.71 5.71
CA ARG A 209 25.56 -2.13 6.92
C ARG A 209 24.78 -0.83 6.69
N VAL A 210 25.10 -0.09 5.62
CA VAL A 210 24.25 1.03 5.16
C VAL A 210 22.97 0.50 4.50
N TRP A 211 23.02 -0.71 3.94
CA TRP A 211 21.89 -1.38 3.29
C TRP A 211 20.92 -2.08 4.24
N SER A 212 21.34 -2.36 5.49
CA SER A 212 20.44 -2.89 6.53
C SER A 212 19.51 -1.82 7.14
N ILE A 213 19.49 -0.59 6.62
CA ILE A 213 18.55 0.47 7.02
C ILE A 213 17.08 0.13 6.66
N GLY A 214 16.87 -0.94 5.88
CA GLY A 214 15.55 -1.52 5.58
C GLY A 214 14.99 -2.48 6.64
N GLU A 215 15.65 -2.65 7.79
CA GLU A 215 14.98 -3.30 8.93
C GLU A 215 13.79 -2.44 9.41
N PRO A 216 12.68 -3.05 9.85
CA PRO A 216 11.57 -2.33 10.49
C PRO A 216 12.14 -1.39 11.55
N LEU A 217 11.63 -0.15 11.61
CA LEU A 217 12.01 0.79 12.67
C LEU A 217 11.87 0.07 14.01
N THR A 218 12.96 0.00 14.77
CA THR A 218 12.87 -0.45 16.16
C THR A 218 11.93 0.50 16.92
N GLU A 219 11.31 0.05 18.00
CA GLU A 219 10.42 0.91 18.81
C GLU A 219 11.13 2.20 19.30
N GLU A 220 12.45 2.16 19.46
CA GLU A 220 13.26 3.32 19.82
C GLU A 220 13.43 4.31 18.65
N GLU A 221 13.52 3.81 17.41
CA GLU A 221 13.68 4.60 16.18
C GLU A 221 12.37 5.13 15.59
N LYS A 222 11.21 4.61 16.04
CA LYS A 222 9.91 5.13 15.60
C LYS A 222 9.80 6.64 15.90
N PRO A 223 9.46 7.47 14.90
CA PRO A 223 9.22 8.89 15.11
C PRO A 223 8.17 9.14 16.17
N GLU A 224 8.32 10.23 16.91
CA GLU A 224 7.37 10.63 17.95
C GLU A 224 5.94 10.74 17.42
N SER A 225 5.76 11.27 16.21
CA SER A 225 4.44 11.37 15.56
C SER A 225 3.80 10.00 15.28
N VAL A 226 4.59 8.97 14.99
CA VAL A 226 4.11 7.58 14.80
C VAL A 226 3.65 7.00 16.13
N LYS A 227 4.49 7.13 17.16
CA LYS A 227 4.16 6.67 18.53
C LYS A 227 2.89 7.34 19.03
N MET A 228 2.78 8.65 18.82
CA MET A 228 1.63 9.45 19.19
C MET A 228 0.36 8.99 18.46
N LEU A 229 0.43 8.75 17.15
CA LEU A 229 -0.71 8.23 16.38
C LEU A 229 -1.19 6.87 16.89
N GLU A 230 -0.25 5.93 17.10
CA GLU A 230 -0.55 4.59 17.63
C GLU A 230 -1.14 4.66 19.05
N GLN A 231 -0.61 5.54 19.90
CA GLN A 231 -1.13 5.79 21.23
C GLN A 231 -2.55 6.35 21.18
N GLN A 232 -2.79 7.41 20.40
CA GLN A 232 -4.13 8.01 20.26
C GLN A 232 -5.15 6.99 19.73
N SER A 233 -4.72 6.10 18.82
CA SER A 233 -5.56 5.01 18.30
C SER A 233 -6.00 4.05 19.40
N ARG A 234 -5.04 3.58 20.22
CA ARG A 234 -5.27 2.63 21.32
C ARG A 234 -6.10 3.25 22.45
N ASP A 235 -5.71 4.43 22.91
CA ASP A 235 -6.28 5.07 24.11
C ASP A 235 -7.72 5.53 23.90
N HIS A 236 -8.13 5.80 22.65
CA HIS A 236 -9.45 6.36 22.33
C HIS A 236 -10.33 5.43 21.50
N ASN A 237 -10.01 4.12 21.45
CA ASN A 237 -10.83 3.10 20.81
C ASN A 237 -11.18 3.45 19.35
N PHE A 238 -10.15 3.78 18.56
CA PHE A 238 -10.26 3.77 17.11
C PHE A 238 -10.22 2.32 16.60
N GLN A 239 -10.83 2.07 15.45
CA GLN A 239 -10.82 0.74 14.83
C GLN A 239 -9.39 0.30 14.42
N GLY A 240 -8.51 1.28 14.24
CA GLY A 240 -7.09 1.14 13.98
C GLY A 240 -6.49 2.48 13.57
N CYS A 241 -5.17 2.49 13.35
CA CYS A 241 -4.48 3.62 12.73
C CYS A 241 -3.66 3.18 11.51
N MET A 242 -3.62 4.01 10.49
CA MET A 242 -2.77 3.80 9.32
C MET A 242 -2.05 5.07 8.92
N MET A 243 -0.79 4.92 8.54
CA MET A 243 0.04 5.98 7.98
C MET A 243 -0.04 5.92 6.46
N VAL A 244 -0.27 7.08 5.84
CA VAL A 244 -0.49 7.18 4.40
C VAL A 244 0.23 8.39 3.81
N SER A 245 0.50 8.31 2.51
CA SER A 245 0.85 9.46 1.70
C SER A 245 -0.18 9.68 0.60
N ALA A 246 -0.96 10.77 0.71
CA ALA A 246 -1.77 11.22 -0.41
C ALA A 246 -0.91 11.70 -1.61
N ARG A 247 0.36 12.07 -1.36
CA ARG A 247 1.29 12.56 -2.36
C ARG A 247 1.87 11.43 -3.21
N ASP A 248 2.42 10.39 -2.59
CA ASP A 248 3.36 9.47 -3.25
C ASP A 248 2.73 8.40 -4.13
N GLY A 249 1.39 8.29 -4.19
CA GLY A 249 0.72 7.31 -5.04
C GLY A 249 1.13 5.85 -4.76
N ASP A 250 1.76 5.61 -3.61
CA ASP A 250 2.34 4.35 -3.12
C ASP A 250 1.29 3.26 -2.79
N GLY A 251 0.01 3.62 -2.90
CA GLY A 251 -1.12 2.74 -2.63
C GLY A 251 -1.57 2.72 -1.17
N THR A 252 -0.89 3.43 -0.25
CA THR A 252 -1.21 3.43 1.19
C THR A 252 -2.62 3.95 1.48
N VAL A 253 -3.03 5.06 0.83
CA VAL A 253 -4.40 5.60 0.94
C VAL A 253 -5.44 4.57 0.45
N LYS A 254 -5.14 3.87 -0.64
CA LYS A 254 -6.03 2.85 -1.20
C LYS A 254 -6.19 1.67 -0.25
N GLU A 255 -5.09 1.17 0.28
CA GLU A 255 -5.08 0.10 1.26
C GLU A 255 -5.91 0.48 2.49
N ALA A 256 -5.70 1.70 3.00
CA ALA A 256 -6.36 2.14 4.22
C ALA A 256 -7.88 2.23 4.10
N VAL A 257 -8.38 2.83 3.01
CA VAL A 257 -9.81 2.91 2.75
C VAL A 257 -10.39 1.53 2.43
N GLN A 258 -9.65 0.65 1.75
CA GLN A 258 -10.10 -0.72 1.46
C GLN A 258 -10.25 -1.58 2.72
N GLN A 259 -9.35 -1.45 3.69
CA GLN A 259 -9.46 -2.15 4.97
C GLN A 259 -10.70 -1.70 5.75
N LEU A 260 -10.98 -0.39 5.79
CA LEU A 260 -12.20 0.14 6.40
C LEU A 260 -13.45 -0.39 5.69
N ILE A 261 -13.48 -0.39 4.35
CA ILE A 261 -14.62 -0.92 3.60
C ILE A 261 -14.81 -2.41 3.89
N ARG A 262 -13.73 -3.20 3.93
CA ARG A 262 -13.82 -4.62 4.26
C ARG A 262 -14.44 -4.83 5.64
N HIS A 263 -13.95 -4.12 6.64
CA HIS A 263 -14.49 -4.16 8.00
C HIS A 263 -15.99 -3.81 8.05
N LEU A 264 -16.42 -2.80 7.29
CA LEU A 264 -17.83 -2.41 7.19
C LEU A 264 -18.70 -3.48 6.55
N LEU A 265 -18.22 -4.11 5.48
CA LEU A 265 -18.97 -5.16 4.79
C LEU A 265 -19.14 -6.40 5.68
N GLU A 266 -18.09 -6.76 6.42
CA GLU A 266 -18.11 -7.89 7.36
C GLU A 266 -19.11 -7.67 8.51
N ASN A 267 -19.18 -6.45 9.05
CA ASN A 267 -20.04 -6.12 10.18
C ASN A 267 -21.50 -5.80 9.78
N LYS A 268 -21.73 -5.01 8.73
CA LYS A 268 -23.08 -4.52 8.36
C LYS A 268 -23.94 -5.56 7.66
N TYR A 269 -23.33 -6.48 6.91
CA TYR A 269 -24.06 -7.51 6.16
C TYR A 269 -24.12 -8.88 6.86
N ALA A 270 -23.65 -8.96 8.12
CA ALA A 270 -23.75 -10.13 8.99
C ALA A 270 -23.47 -11.45 8.25
N LEU A 271 -22.22 -11.65 7.81
CA LEU A 271 -21.74 -13.00 7.52
C LEU A 271 -21.81 -13.80 8.83
N LYS A 272 -22.88 -14.59 9.02
CA LYS A 272 -23.09 -15.40 10.24
C LYS A 272 -21.81 -16.16 10.60
N ARG A 273 -21.24 -15.84 11.77
CA ARG A 273 -20.18 -16.65 12.41
C ARG A 273 -20.74 -18.02 12.76
N HIS A 274 -20.45 -19.05 11.96
CA HIS A 274 -20.61 -20.45 12.36
C HIS A 274 -19.37 -20.89 13.17
N ARG A 275 -19.56 -21.39 14.40
CA ARG A 275 -18.55 -22.12 15.19
C ARG A 275 -19.25 -23.18 16.06
N PRO A 276 -18.63 -24.34 16.36
CA PRO A 276 -18.47 -25.42 15.39
C PRO A 276 -18.95 -26.78 15.92
N LYS A 277 -19.54 -27.61 15.05
CA LYS A 277 -19.31 -29.07 15.10
C LYS A 277 -18.92 -29.49 13.69
N THR A 278 -17.62 -29.79 13.54
CA THR A 278 -17.00 -30.52 12.42
C THR A 278 -17.57 -30.25 11.02
N LYS A 279 -17.04 -29.21 10.35
CA LYS A 279 -16.53 -29.19 8.95
C LYS A 279 -16.31 -27.74 8.52
N LYS A 280 -15.05 -27.45 8.15
CA LYS A 280 -14.44 -26.13 7.92
C LYS A 280 -14.50 -25.80 6.42
N GLY A 281 -14.93 -24.59 6.09
CA GLY A 281 -14.74 -23.96 4.78
C GLY A 281 -14.53 -22.46 4.93
N LYS A 282 -13.26 -22.03 4.94
CA LYS A 282 -12.78 -20.64 5.08
C LYS A 282 -12.55 -20.02 3.69
N LYS A 283 -12.85 -18.72 3.52
CA LYS A 283 -12.24 -17.86 2.48
C LYS A 283 -12.20 -16.40 2.98
N LYS A 284 -11.24 -16.05 3.85
CA LYS A 284 -9.93 -15.39 3.63
C LYS A 284 -10.01 -13.94 3.13
N GLU A 285 -10.14 -13.04 4.09
CA GLU A 285 -9.31 -11.85 4.35
C GLU A 285 -8.09 -11.67 3.42
N LYS A 286 -7.96 -10.50 2.80
CA LYS A 286 -6.79 -10.07 2.02
C LYS A 286 -6.07 -8.97 2.79
N GLU A 287 -5.53 -9.32 3.96
CA GLU A 287 -4.29 -8.74 4.46
C GLU A 287 -3.27 -8.78 3.30
N ARG A 288 -2.39 -7.78 3.17
CA ARG A 288 -1.07 -8.06 2.61
C ARG A 288 -0.41 -9.00 3.61
N LYS A 289 -0.64 -10.29 3.39
CA LYS A 289 -0.15 -11.35 4.24
C LYS A 289 1.36 -11.19 4.36
N GLU A 290 1.83 -10.89 5.57
CA GLU A 290 2.95 -11.66 6.10
C GLU A 290 2.75 -13.09 5.61
N PHE A 291 3.70 -13.61 4.85
CA PHE A 291 3.61 -14.89 4.16
C PHE A 291 2.71 -15.88 4.91
N ASP A 292 1.52 -16.11 4.37
CA ASP A 292 0.59 -17.13 4.85
C ASP A 292 1.42 -18.41 4.99
N LYS A 293 1.66 -18.88 6.21
CA LYS A 293 2.29 -20.19 6.41
C LYS A 293 1.46 -21.18 5.60
N LEU A 294 2.15 -21.94 4.76
CA LEU A 294 1.55 -22.99 3.96
C LEU A 294 0.78 -23.88 4.91
N GLU A 295 -0.51 -24.06 4.63
CA GLU A 295 -1.34 -24.88 5.49
C GLU A 295 -0.76 -26.30 5.44
N ASN A 296 -0.32 -26.83 6.59
CA ASN A 296 0.12 -28.21 6.71
C ASN A 296 -1.08 -29.08 6.30
N ILE A 297 -1.02 -29.66 5.10
CA ILE A 297 -2.12 -30.46 4.56
C ILE A 297 -2.09 -31.88 5.11
N GLY A 298 -1.10 -32.21 5.94
CA GLY A 298 -0.91 -33.54 6.52
C GLY A 298 -0.44 -34.54 5.48
N VAL A 299 0.32 -34.06 4.48
CA VAL A 299 1.06 -34.90 3.52
C VAL A 299 2.44 -34.27 3.40
N VAL A 300 3.41 -34.92 4.06
CA VAL A 300 4.73 -34.36 4.36
C VAL A 300 5.48 -33.97 3.10
N GLU A 301 5.32 -34.74 2.02
CA GLU A 301 5.95 -34.53 0.72
C GLU A 301 5.53 -33.19 0.09
N PHE A 302 4.22 -32.91 0.06
CA PHE A 302 3.69 -31.65 -0.45
C PHE A 302 4.11 -30.46 0.45
N ASP A 303 4.00 -30.62 1.77
CA ASP A 303 4.34 -29.58 2.74
C ASP A 303 5.82 -29.16 2.62
N ASN A 304 6.72 -30.11 2.39
CA ASN A 304 8.14 -29.85 2.18
C ASN A 304 8.41 -29.05 0.89
N ILE A 305 7.77 -29.43 -0.22
CA ILE A 305 7.90 -28.70 -1.50
C ILE A 305 7.46 -27.26 -1.32
N PHE A 306 6.28 -27.07 -0.72
CA PHE A 306 5.73 -25.76 -0.47
C PHE A 306 6.63 -24.92 0.45
N MET A 307 7.05 -25.46 1.60
CA MET A 307 7.86 -24.72 2.57
C MET A 307 9.15 -24.21 1.94
N SER A 308 9.78 -25.04 1.14
CA SER A 308 10.98 -24.64 0.41
C SER A 308 10.68 -23.68 -0.76
N ALA A 309 9.48 -23.72 -1.37
CA ALA A 309 9.06 -22.73 -2.38
C ALA A 309 8.78 -21.35 -1.77
N SER A 310 8.30 -21.28 -0.53
CA SER A 310 7.92 -20.04 0.15
C SER A 310 9.08 -19.03 0.22
N ILE A 311 10.30 -19.52 0.48
CA ILE A 311 11.51 -18.70 0.52
C ILE A 311 11.79 -18.03 -0.83
N SER A 312 11.62 -18.78 -1.92
CA SER A 312 11.82 -18.24 -3.27
C SER A 312 10.78 -17.17 -3.61
N ILE A 313 9.51 -17.40 -3.26
CA ILE A 313 8.43 -16.44 -3.46
C ILE A 313 8.69 -15.14 -2.65
N GLN A 314 9.16 -15.25 -1.41
CA GLN A 314 9.57 -14.11 -0.56
C GLN A 314 10.63 -13.25 -1.24
N LYS A 315 11.69 -13.89 -1.72
CA LYS A 315 12.81 -13.21 -2.36
C LYS A 315 12.38 -12.45 -3.61
N VAL A 316 11.52 -13.03 -4.45
CA VAL A 316 11.00 -12.34 -5.65
C VAL A 316 10.25 -11.06 -5.28
N GLY A 317 9.37 -11.12 -4.27
CA GLY A 317 8.62 -9.95 -3.81
C GLY A 317 9.52 -8.83 -3.29
N LEU A 318 10.54 -9.18 -2.49
CA LEU A 318 11.51 -8.23 -1.98
C LEU A 318 12.33 -7.56 -3.10
N MET A 319 12.80 -8.34 -4.07
CA MET A 319 13.56 -7.82 -5.22
C MET A 319 12.75 -6.81 -6.02
N HIS A 320 11.46 -7.08 -6.25
CA HIS A 320 10.56 -6.15 -6.93
C HIS A 320 10.41 -4.83 -6.16
N GLU A 321 10.25 -4.90 -4.84
CA GLU A 321 10.14 -3.72 -3.98
C GLU A 321 11.41 -2.87 -3.99
N TYR A 322 12.58 -3.52 -3.86
CA TYR A 322 13.88 -2.85 -3.91
C TYR A 322 14.12 -2.16 -5.26
N HIS A 323 13.73 -2.79 -6.37
CA HIS A 323 13.86 -2.19 -7.71
C HIS A 323 13.10 -0.86 -7.79
N ASN A 324 11.82 -0.86 -7.43
CA ASN A 324 10.98 0.33 -7.47
C ASN A 324 11.49 1.43 -6.54
N LYS A 325 11.94 1.07 -5.32
CA LYS A 325 12.53 2.02 -4.36
C LYS A 325 13.82 2.64 -4.91
N SER A 326 14.70 1.85 -5.52
CA SER A 326 15.97 2.34 -6.08
C SER A 326 15.77 3.33 -7.23
N ILE A 327 14.79 3.09 -8.11
CA ILE A 327 14.42 4.05 -9.17
C ILE A 327 13.90 5.35 -8.57
N LYS A 328 12.99 5.27 -7.58
CA LYS A 328 12.43 6.45 -6.92
C LYS A 328 13.53 7.32 -6.30
N LYS A 329 14.46 6.71 -5.54
CA LYS A 329 15.62 7.40 -4.96
C LYS A 329 16.49 8.09 -6.02
N LEU A 330 16.75 7.43 -7.14
CA LEU A 330 17.54 8.01 -8.22
C LEU A 330 16.84 9.25 -8.82
N LYS A 331 15.53 9.16 -9.10
CA LYS A 331 14.73 10.29 -9.61
C LYS A 331 14.73 11.47 -8.65
N GLU A 332 14.52 11.21 -7.36
CA GLU A 332 14.52 12.25 -6.32
C GLU A 332 15.90 12.92 -6.20
N ALA A 333 16.99 12.16 -6.28
CA ALA A 333 18.34 12.71 -6.26
C ALA A 333 18.60 13.65 -7.44
N CYS A 334 18.14 13.29 -8.64
CA CYS A 334 18.23 14.14 -9.83
C CYS A 334 17.44 15.44 -9.68
N GLN A 335 16.22 15.37 -9.12
CA GLN A 335 15.39 16.54 -8.87
C GLN A 335 16.01 17.47 -7.81
N LEU A 336 16.47 16.91 -6.68
CA LEU A 336 17.10 17.67 -5.60
C LEU A 336 18.40 18.34 -6.04
N ALA A 337 19.15 17.71 -6.95
CA ALA A 337 20.35 18.30 -7.55
C ALA A 337 20.05 19.36 -8.62
N GLN A 338 18.76 19.62 -8.91
CA GLN A 338 18.29 20.55 -9.93
C GLN A 338 18.85 20.24 -11.32
N ILE A 339 19.10 18.96 -11.62
CA ILE A 339 19.47 18.50 -12.96
C ILE A 339 18.24 18.09 -13.79
N LEU A 340 17.10 17.95 -13.12
CA LEU A 340 15.77 17.79 -13.71
C LEU A 340 14.82 18.83 -13.11
N GLU A 341 14.06 19.53 -13.95
CA GLU A 341 13.00 20.45 -13.54
C GLU A 341 11.70 19.69 -13.25
N GLY A 342 10.79 20.20 -12.41
CA GLY A 342 9.66 19.42 -11.86
C GLY A 342 8.81 18.62 -12.87
N GLY A 343 8.27 17.47 -12.44
CA GLY A 343 7.47 16.55 -13.28
C GLY A 343 7.69 15.08 -12.93
N ASP A 344 6.92 14.18 -13.56
CA ASP A 344 7.19 12.73 -13.53
C ASP A 344 8.18 12.41 -14.67
N HIS A 345 9.41 12.08 -14.31
CA HIS A 345 10.50 11.81 -15.25
C HIS A 345 10.71 10.32 -15.42
N SER A 346 11.02 9.91 -16.63
CA SER A 346 11.44 8.54 -16.92
C SER A 346 12.87 8.27 -16.38
N LEU A 347 13.28 7.00 -16.37
CA LEU A 347 14.66 6.64 -16.05
C LEU A 347 15.60 7.21 -17.12
N GLU A 348 15.17 7.18 -18.39
CA GLU A 348 15.90 7.72 -19.52
C GLU A 348 16.19 9.22 -19.33
N ASP A 349 15.21 9.99 -18.86
CA ASP A 349 15.36 11.42 -18.56
C ASP A 349 16.41 11.66 -17.46
N CYS A 350 16.39 10.84 -16.41
CA CYS A 350 17.39 10.91 -15.34
C CYS A 350 18.81 10.66 -15.87
N ILE A 351 18.95 9.66 -16.72
CA ILE A 351 20.24 9.26 -17.28
C ILE A 351 20.76 10.30 -18.27
N ALA A 352 19.89 10.88 -19.09
CA ALA A 352 20.22 12.00 -19.97
C ALA A 352 20.65 13.24 -19.16
N ALA A 353 19.92 13.57 -18.10
CA ALA A 353 20.25 14.67 -17.20
C ALA A 353 21.61 14.47 -16.51
N ILE A 354 21.89 13.25 -16.02
CA ILE A 354 23.18 12.91 -15.42
C ILE A 354 24.32 13.12 -16.42
N LYS A 355 24.16 12.65 -17.66
CA LYS A 355 25.15 12.80 -18.73
C LYS A 355 25.38 14.27 -19.10
N GLY A 356 24.32 15.07 -19.17
CA GLY A 356 24.39 16.50 -19.50
C GLY A 356 25.05 17.37 -18.43
N ASN A 357 25.05 16.93 -17.16
CA ASN A 357 25.51 17.74 -16.02
C ASN A 357 26.90 17.34 -15.49
N VAL A 358 27.67 16.52 -16.22
CA VAL A 358 29.03 16.13 -15.80
C VAL A 358 30.02 17.30 -15.88
N GLY A 359 29.78 18.31 -16.73
CA GLY A 359 30.66 19.46 -16.94
C GLY A 359 31.68 19.26 -18.07
N GLU A 360 32.24 20.36 -18.60
CA GLU A 360 33.03 20.35 -19.86
C GLU A 360 34.36 19.57 -19.80
N GLY A 361 34.90 19.32 -18.60
CA GLY A 361 36.19 18.64 -18.39
C GLY A 361 36.14 17.10 -18.34
N ALA A 362 34.94 16.49 -18.37
CA ALA A 362 34.79 15.04 -18.36
C ALA A 362 33.58 14.59 -19.19
N LYS A 363 33.61 13.33 -19.63
CA LYS A 363 32.47 12.67 -20.26
C LYS A 363 32.09 11.43 -19.48
N LEU A 364 30.79 11.14 -19.40
CA LEU A 364 30.32 9.90 -18.80
C LEU A 364 30.35 8.79 -19.86
N LYS A 365 30.89 7.61 -19.52
CA LYS A 365 30.92 6.41 -20.36
C LYS A 365 30.38 5.20 -19.61
N ILE A 366 29.89 4.21 -20.35
CA ILE A 366 29.49 2.91 -19.80
C ILE A 366 30.66 1.92 -19.92
N LYS A 367 31.02 1.28 -18.80
CA LYS A 367 31.98 0.17 -18.80
C LYS A 367 31.33 -1.11 -19.31
N LYS A 368 31.96 -1.78 -20.30
CA LYS A 368 31.36 -2.90 -21.04
C LYS A 368 31.32 -4.23 -20.26
N ASP A 369 32.12 -4.38 -19.21
CA ASP A 369 32.34 -5.65 -18.51
C ASP A 369 31.61 -5.79 -17.16
N GLU A 370 30.59 -4.97 -16.90
CA GLU A 370 29.82 -5.06 -15.64
C GLU A 370 28.41 -5.67 -15.82
N GLU A 371 27.97 -6.41 -14.81
CA GLU A 371 26.76 -7.25 -14.80
C GLU A 371 25.48 -6.49 -15.21
N PHE A 372 25.32 -5.22 -14.79
CA PHE A 372 24.24 -4.31 -15.22
C PHE A 372 24.81 -3.14 -16.02
N CYS A 373 25.21 -2.06 -15.35
CA CYS A 373 25.76 -0.85 -15.97
C CYS A 373 26.61 -0.11 -14.94
N LYS A 374 27.79 0.34 -15.35
CA LYS A 374 28.58 1.32 -14.58
C LYS A 374 28.93 2.51 -15.45
N LEU A 375 28.46 3.65 -14.97
CA LEU A 375 28.79 4.99 -15.40
C LEU A 375 30.16 5.43 -14.84
N GLU A 376 31.18 5.49 -15.68
CA GLU A 376 32.53 5.98 -15.34
C GLU A 376 32.79 7.35 -15.96
N LEU A 377 33.57 8.16 -15.25
CA LEU A 377 34.03 9.46 -15.73
C LEU A 377 35.29 9.26 -16.57
N ASP A 378 35.20 9.62 -17.83
CA ASP A 378 36.33 9.79 -18.74
C ASP A 378 36.79 11.25 -18.68
N LYS A 379 37.80 11.51 -17.84
CA LYS A 379 38.34 12.85 -17.64
C LYS A 379 39.25 13.21 -18.81
N LYS A 380 39.06 14.40 -19.38
CA LYS A 380 39.99 14.97 -20.36
C LYS A 380 41.10 15.79 -19.71
N ASP A 381 40.82 16.27 -18.51
CA ASP A 381 41.71 17.10 -17.69
C ASP A 381 41.96 16.38 -16.35
N GLU A 382 43.23 16.17 -16.00
CA GLU A 382 43.61 15.46 -14.77
C GLU A 382 43.15 16.20 -13.51
N ASP A 383 43.06 17.53 -13.57
CA ASP A 383 42.61 18.38 -12.46
C ASP A 383 41.09 18.46 -12.33
N PHE A 384 40.35 17.81 -13.23
CA PHE A 384 38.88 17.83 -13.22
C PHE A 384 38.30 17.27 -11.92
N LYS A 385 37.54 18.13 -11.24
CA LYS A 385 36.77 17.82 -10.02
C LYS A 385 35.28 17.85 -10.32
N LEU A 386 34.67 16.68 -10.29
CA LEU A 386 33.21 16.56 -10.39
C LEU A 386 32.54 17.26 -9.20
N GLU A 387 31.48 18.01 -9.49
CA GLU A 387 30.66 18.69 -8.48
C GLU A 387 30.11 17.71 -7.44
N LYS A 388 29.98 18.18 -6.19
CA LYS A 388 29.50 17.34 -5.07
C LYS A 388 28.14 16.71 -5.35
N LYS A 389 27.20 17.46 -5.93
CA LYS A 389 25.85 16.95 -6.27
C LYS A 389 25.89 15.80 -7.27
N MET A 390 26.75 15.91 -8.30
CA MET A 390 26.91 14.86 -9.31
C MET A 390 27.60 13.61 -8.74
N LYS A 391 28.57 13.77 -7.83
CA LYS A 391 29.17 12.64 -7.11
C LYS A 391 28.13 11.85 -6.32
N ILE A 392 27.20 12.55 -5.65
CA ILE A 392 26.13 11.91 -4.87
C ILE A 392 25.19 11.12 -5.80
N ILE A 393 24.75 11.72 -6.91
CA ILE A 393 23.85 11.05 -7.86
C ILE A 393 24.51 9.82 -8.47
N LEU A 394 25.77 9.92 -8.91
CA LEU A 394 26.51 8.76 -9.44
C LEU A 394 26.67 7.68 -8.37
N ASN A 395 26.95 8.07 -7.12
CA ASN A 395 27.01 7.11 -6.03
C ASN A 395 25.67 6.39 -5.85
N ILE A 396 24.54 7.11 -5.80
CA ILE A 396 23.19 6.50 -5.69
C ILE A 396 22.92 5.56 -6.87
N PHE A 397 23.25 5.97 -8.10
CA PHE A 397 23.10 5.11 -9.27
C PHE A 397 23.87 3.79 -9.09
N HIS A 398 25.15 3.86 -8.69
CA HIS A 398 26.02 2.69 -8.56
C HIS A 398 25.68 1.82 -7.36
N THR A 399 25.52 2.44 -6.19
CA THR A 399 25.36 1.70 -4.94
C THR A 399 23.94 1.22 -4.76
N GLU A 400 22.93 1.91 -5.31
CA GLU A 400 21.52 1.56 -5.14
C GLU A 400 20.92 0.91 -6.37
N TYR A 401 20.76 1.68 -7.45
CA TYR A 401 20.02 1.22 -8.60
C TYR A 401 20.74 0.07 -9.33
N ALA A 402 22.02 0.25 -9.65
CA ALA A 402 22.80 -0.74 -10.36
C ALA A 402 23.00 -2.04 -9.57
N LYS A 403 23.21 -1.96 -8.24
CA LYS A 403 23.32 -3.16 -7.39
C LYS A 403 22.03 -3.96 -7.31
N VAL A 404 20.89 -3.29 -7.16
CA VAL A 404 19.59 -4.00 -7.17
C VAL A 404 19.33 -4.65 -8.53
N CYS A 405 19.65 -3.96 -9.62
CA CYS A 405 19.57 -4.53 -10.96
C CYS A 405 20.50 -5.75 -11.13
N ASN A 406 21.74 -5.71 -10.62
CA ASN A 406 22.64 -6.87 -10.62
C ASN A 406 22.05 -8.04 -9.83
N ALA A 407 21.51 -7.78 -8.63
CA ALA A 407 20.89 -8.80 -7.80
C ALA A 407 19.70 -9.45 -8.51
N ILE A 408 18.88 -8.67 -9.23
CA ILE A 408 17.78 -9.20 -10.02
C ILE A 408 18.29 -10.06 -11.19
N LEU A 409 19.28 -9.59 -11.93
CA LEU A 409 19.85 -10.33 -13.07
C LEU A 409 20.53 -11.65 -12.65
N THR A 410 21.06 -11.70 -11.42
CA THR A 410 21.80 -12.87 -10.90
C THR A 410 20.90 -13.84 -10.13
N GLU A 411 20.03 -13.36 -9.24
CA GLU A 411 19.23 -14.21 -8.36
C GLU A 411 17.90 -14.64 -8.98
N CYS A 412 17.18 -13.76 -9.70
CA CYS A 412 15.84 -14.09 -10.22
C CYS A 412 15.82 -15.26 -11.22
N PRO A 413 16.81 -15.47 -12.12
CA PRO A 413 16.85 -16.67 -12.96
C PRO A 413 16.95 -17.97 -12.16
N GLY A 414 17.72 -17.96 -11.06
CA GLY A 414 17.82 -19.09 -10.14
C GLY A 414 16.50 -19.34 -9.41
N LEU A 415 15.84 -18.28 -8.96
CA LEU A 415 14.52 -18.36 -8.32
C LEU A 415 13.44 -18.88 -9.29
N ASP A 416 13.45 -18.40 -10.54
CA ASP A 416 12.55 -18.86 -11.61
C ASP A 416 12.73 -20.38 -11.84
N SER A 417 13.97 -20.82 -12.08
CA SER A 417 14.27 -22.23 -12.29
C SER A 417 13.90 -23.10 -11.09
N THR A 418 14.21 -22.64 -9.86
CA THR A 418 13.86 -23.37 -8.63
C THR A 418 12.35 -23.55 -8.49
N LEU A 419 11.58 -22.49 -8.75
CA LEU A 419 10.13 -22.53 -8.65
C LEU A 419 9.49 -23.41 -9.73
N GLN A 420 10.02 -23.40 -10.96
CA GLN A 420 9.59 -24.30 -12.04
C GLN A 420 9.91 -25.77 -11.72
N GLN A 421 11.10 -26.07 -11.20
CA GLN A 421 11.46 -27.43 -10.78
C GLN A 421 10.51 -27.94 -9.70
N LYS A 422 10.19 -27.10 -8.72
CA LYS A 422 9.24 -27.44 -7.65
C LYS A 422 7.82 -27.65 -8.18
N ASP A 423 7.38 -26.87 -9.15
CA ASP A 423 6.08 -27.07 -9.82
C ASP A 423 6.04 -28.41 -10.58
N ALA A 424 7.14 -28.77 -11.24
CA ALA A 424 7.27 -30.05 -11.93
C ALA A 424 7.27 -31.23 -10.96
N SER A 425 8.05 -31.18 -9.88
CA SER A 425 8.04 -32.21 -8.83
C SER A 425 6.67 -32.35 -8.19
N LEU A 426 5.94 -31.25 -8.01
CA LEU A 426 4.57 -31.27 -7.49
C LEU A 426 3.59 -31.92 -8.48
N ALA A 427 3.77 -31.70 -9.78
CA ALA A 427 2.95 -32.34 -10.81
C ALA A 427 3.19 -33.86 -10.88
N GLU A 428 4.44 -34.30 -10.76
CA GLU A 428 4.82 -35.72 -10.68
C GLU A 428 4.25 -36.36 -9.41
N LEU A 429 4.41 -35.70 -8.26
CA LEU A 429 3.84 -36.15 -6.99
C LEU A 429 2.31 -36.26 -7.08
N CYS A 430 1.62 -35.30 -7.69
CA CYS A 430 0.18 -35.38 -7.95
C CYS A 430 -0.20 -36.56 -8.85
N GLN A 431 0.65 -36.98 -9.79
CA GLN A 431 0.36 -38.10 -10.69
C GLN A 431 0.54 -39.46 -10.00
N GLU A 432 1.53 -39.56 -9.11
CA GLU A 432 1.86 -40.80 -8.38
C GLU A 432 1.07 -40.98 -7.07
N SER A 433 0.64 -39.87 -6.45
CA SER A 433 0.19 -39.85 -5.05
C SER A 433 -1.32 -39.66 -4.86
N TRP A 434 -2.17 -39.72 -5.89
CA TRP A 434 -3.63 -39.72 -5.63
C TRP A 434 -4.07 -40.94 -4.80
N GLU A 435 -3.37 -42.06 -4.90
CA GLU A 435 -3.57 -43.23 -4.04
C GLU A 435 -3.07 -43.01 -2.60
N LEU A 436 -1.97 -42.26 -2.42
CA LEU A 436 -1.44 -41.89 -1.09
C LEU A 436 -2.29 -40.79 -0.42
N VAL A 437 -2.80 -39.82 -1.18
CA VAL A 437 -3.73 -38.79 -0.70
C VAL A 437 -5.09 -39.39 -0.33
N ALA A 438 -5.47 -40.50 -0.97
CA ALA A 438 -6.67 -41.25 -0.62
C ALA A 438 -6.53 -42.00 0.71
N VAL A 439 -5.34 -42.13 1.30
CA VAL A 439 -5.09 -42.86 2.54
C VAL A 439 -4.51 -41.92 3.62
N GLY A 440 -5.02 -41.98 4.84
CA GLY A 440 -4.56 -41.21 5.99
C GLY A 440 -3.36 -41.87 6.67
N ASP A 441 -2.75 -41.17 7.63
CA ASP A 441 -1.61 -41.68 8.42
C ASP A 441 -1.94 -42.97 9.19
N ASP A 442 -3.24 -43.22 9.45
CA ASP A 442 -3.76 -44.44 10.10
C ASP A 442 -4.10 -45.57 9.11
N GLU A 443 -3.59 -45.52 7.86
CA GLU A 443 -3.93 -46.43 6.74
C GLU A 443 -5.43 -46.47 6.35
N GLN A 444 -6.25 -45.57 6.91
CA GLN A 444 -7.67 -45.46 6.57
C GLN A 444 -7.92 -44.54 5.38
N PRO A 445 -8.89 -44.85 4.50
CA PRO A 445 -9.21 -43.99 3.38
C PRO A 445 -9.72 -42.62 3.84
N ARG A 446 -9.13 -41.53 3.32
CA ARG A 446 -9.53 -40.15 3.60
C ARG A 446 -10.92 -39.87 3.03
N SER A 447 -11.67 -38.98 3.69
CA SER A 447 -13.00 -38.63 3.22
C SER A 447 -12.92 -37.88 1.88
N LYS A 448 -13.97 -37.98 1.06
CA LYS A 448 -14.06 -37.25 -0.22
C LYS A 448 -13.84 -35.74 -0.04
N GLU A 449 -14.34 -35.17 1.07
CA GLU A 449 -14.16 -33.76 1.39
C GLU A 449 -12.71 -33.41 1.77
N ASP A 450 -11.95 -34.33 2.35
CA ASP A 450 -10.53 -34.12 2.66
C ASP A 450 -9.68 -34.16 1.39
N ILE A 451 -9.99 -35.06 0.46
CA ILE A 451 -9.34 -35.15 -0.85
C ILE A 451 -9.60 -33.86 -1.65
N GLU A 452 -10.85 -33.39 -1.69
CA GLU A 452 -11.21 -32.11 -2.34
C GLU A 452 -10.51 -30.91 -1.69
N ARG A 453 -10.40 -30.88 -0.35
CA ARG A 453 -9.66 -29.84 0.38
C ARG A 453 -8.18 -29.84 0.01
N ILE A 454 -7.55 -31.01 -0.03
CA ILE A 454 -6.13 -31.15 -0.38
C ILE A 454 -5.89 -30.68 -1.82
N SER A 455 -6.72 -31.09 -2.78
CA SER A 455 -6.63 -30.64 -4.18
C SER A 455 -6.66 -29.11 -4.28
N HIS A 456 -7.62 -28.47 -3.62
CA HIS A 456 -7.75 -27.01 -3.67
C HIS A 456 -6.54 -26.29 -3.06
N VAL A 457 -5.96 -26.79 -1.97
CA VAL A 457 -4.76 -26.18 -1.37
C VAL A 457 -3.55 -26.35 -2.28
N VAL A 458 -3.41 -27.52 -2.91
CA VAL A 458 -2.33 -27.80 -3.85
C VAL A 458 -2.42 -26.89 -5.07
N GLU A 459 -3.60 -26.76 -5.67
CA GLU A 459 -3.87 -25.88 -6.81
C GLU A 459 -3.61 -24.40 -6.47
N ASP A 460 -4.09 -23.91 -5.33
CA ASP A 460 -3.87 -22.53 -4.88
C ASP A 460 -2.38 -22.22 -4.68
N ASN A 461 -1.63 -23.13 -4.05
CA ASN A 461 -0.20 -22.94 -3.83
C ASN A 461 0.59 -23.02 -5.13
N ARG A 462 0.21 -23.93 -6.03
CA ARG A 462 0.77 -24.05 -7.37
C ARG A 462 0.60 -22.74 -8.15
N ALA A 463 -0.60 -22.16 -8.12
CA ALA A 463 -0.87 -20.87 -8.76
C ALA A 463 -0.01 -19.72 -8.19
N ARG A 464 0.30 -19.73 -6.88
CA ARG A 464 1.20 -18.74 -6.26
C ARG A 464 2.64 -18.90 -6.72
N MET A 465 3.12 -20.13 -6.80
CA MET A 465 4.45 -20.42 -7.34
C MET A 465 4.53 -19.92 -8.80
N GLN A 466 3.52 -20.26 -9.61
CA GLN A 466 3.36 -19.82 -11.00
C GLN A 466 3.46 -18.30 -11.14
N HIS A 467 2.71 -17.58 -10.33
CA HIS A 467 2.75 -16.13 -10.32
C HIS A 467 4.14 -15.59 -9.96
N ALA A 468 4.78 -16.13 -8.91
CA ALA A 468 6.05 -15.64 -8.42
C ALA A 468 7.18 -15.83 -9.43
N TRP A 469 7.26 -16.96 -10.13
CA TRP A 469 8.31 -17.12 -11.14
C TRP A 469 8.06 -16.27 -12.38
N LEU A 470 6.80 -16.05 -12.77
CA LEU A 470 6.44 -15.10 -13.84
C LEU A 470 6.86 -13.67 -13.47
N GLU A 471 6.67 -13.27 -12.20
CA GLU A 471 7.16 -11.98 -11.69
C GLU A 471 8.69 -11.91 -11.70
N ALA A 472 9.39 -12.96 -11.28
CA ALA A 472 10.84 -13.03 -11.33
C ALA A 472 11.36 -12.82 -12.76
N ARG A 473 10.75 -13.51 -13.73
CA ARG A 473 11.08 -13.40 -15.15
C ARG A 473 10.76 -12.02 -15.72
N ALA A 474 9.61 -11.45 -15.35
CA ALA A 474 9.24 -10.10 -15.75
C ALA A 474 10.22 -9.05 -15.18
N ALA A 475 10.70 -9.23 -13.96
CA ALA A 475 11.70 -8.36 -13.35
C ALA A 475 13.03 -8.40 -14.10
N VAL A 476 13.51 -9.59 -14.47
CA VAL A 476 14.73 -9.74 -15.31
C VAL A 476 14.56 -9.03 -16.64
N ASN A 477 13.48 -9.31 -17.38
CA ASN A 477 13.22 -8.68 -18.67
C ASN A 477 13.16 -7.14 -18.56
N LYS A 478 12.51 -6.64 -17.51
CA LYS A 478 12.43 -5.19 -17.25
C LYS A 478 13.81 -4.58 -17.03
N VAL A 479 14.65 -5.20 -16.21
CA VAL A 479 16.01 -4.73 -15.94
C VAL A 479 16.89 -4.81 -17.19
N GLU A 480 16.77 -5.87 -18.00
CA GLU A 480 17.48 -5.98 -19.27
C GLU A 480 17.08 -4.88 -20.26
N ASP A 481 15.80 -4.56 -20.35
CA ASP A 481 15.31 -3.49 -21.21
C ASP A 481 15.78 -2.11 -20.72
N GLU A 482 15.76 -1.87 -19.41
CA GLU A 482 16.37 -0.67 -18.80
C GLU A 482 17.87 -0.58 -19.14
N LYS A 483 18.62 -1.68 -19.04
CA LYS A 483 20.04 -1.76 -19.43
C LYS A 483 20.24 -1.41 -20.91
N LYS A 484 19.42 -1.93 -21.81
CA LYS A 484 19.48 -1.61 -23.25
C LYS A 484 19.22 -0.14 -23.50
N LYS A 485 18.21 0.44 -22.85
CA LYS A 485 17.86 1.87 -22.98
C LYS A 485 18.97 2.78 -22.47
N ILE A 486 19.57 2.46 -21.32
CA ILE A 486 20.74 3.18 -20.80
C ILE A 486 21.88 3.09 -21.80
N LYS A 487 22.21 1.90 -22.33
CA LYS A 487 23.26 1.76 -23.35
C LYS A 487 22.98 2.56 -24.61
N ALA A 488 21.73 2.57 -25.09
CA ALA A 488 21.32 3.38 -26.24
C ALA A 488 21.54 4.87 -25.98
N ALA A 489 21.16 5.38 -24.80
CA ALA A 489 21.36 6.79 -24.42
C ALA A 489 22.83 7.25 -24.39
N PHE A 490 23.80 6.32 -24.39
CA PHE A 490 25.24 6.60 -24.43
C PHE A 490 25.89 6.36 -25.80
N LEU A 491 25.18 5.75 -26.75
CA LEU A 491 25.62 5.59 -28.13
C LEU A 491 25.30 6.82 -28.99
N TRP A 492 24.19 7.50 -28.66
CA TRP A 492 23.82 8.83 -29.16
C TRP A 492 24.42 9.91 -28.25
#